data_AF-A0A1L7UPD6-F1
#
_entry.id   AF-A0A1L7UPD6-F1
#
_cell.length_a   1.000
_cell.length_b   1.000
_cell.length_c   1.000
_cell.angle_alpha   90.00
_cell.angle_beta   90.00
_cell.angle_gamma   90.00
#
_symmetry.space_group_name_H-M   'P 1'
#
loop_
_entity.id
_entity.type
_entity.pdbx_description
1 polymer ?
#
loop_
_entity_poly.entity_id
_entity_poly.type
_entity_poly.pdbx_seq_one_letter_code
_entity_poly.pdbx_strand_id
1 'polypeptide(L)'
;MIDDDSKYFSLSGSIPVGGPSTWHITDWDQRRVVSVTMDGEQDDESLAIEHFSRYSDQLPPDIYRIYVSHTGEIISTYNDLKDDETCCIHYPTLQDICLPEGVQTVRRDQLEELERLGPDVDLVAYPPCLDGSAKKGRVVGFTNVYMPGGNLEENRSRVFKLEWLRQLIKVVDDLNLEYGIMHQDIAPRNLLIDESTDSIMLFDFNFAARRDCPSPGEGEEYVEDRNDIKGVIFTTYEIITQDNSLRNIPHEDQNVNNLVSKWVKHPESGKIEGQESV
;
A
#
# COMPACT_ATOMS: atom_id res chain seq x y z
N MET A 1 -4.39 13.04 -8.30
CA MET A 1 -5.64 12.25 -8.43
C MET A 1 -5.17 10.82 -8.59
N ILE A 2 -5.69 9.92 -7.77
CA ILE A 2 -5.31 8.50 -7.80
C ILE A 2 -5.81 7.90 -9.12
N ASP A 3 -5.09 6.91 -9.66
CA ASP A 3 -5.52 6.22 -10.88
C ASP A 3 -6.87 5.52 -10.68
N ASP A 4 -7.63 5.33 -11.75
CA ASP A 4 -9.00 4.78 -11.67
C ASP A 4 -9.04 3.34 -11.13
N ASP A 5 -8.00 2.54 -11.36
CA ASP A 5 -7.94 1.14 -10.92
C ASP A 5 -7.67 1.04 -9.40
N SER A 6 -7.01 2.04 -8.82
CA SER A 6 -6.74 2.13 -7.37
C SER A 6 -7.66 3.09 -6.60
N LYS A 7 -8.55 3.81 -7.30
CA LYS A 7 -9.39 4.85 -6.70
C LYS A 7 -10.41 4.29 -5.71
N TYR A 8 -10.97 3.11 -5.99
CA TYR A 8 -12.04 2.51 -5.20
C TYR A 8 -11.59 1.21 -4.54
N PHE A 9 -12.02 1.00 -3.30
CA PHE A 9 -11.75 -0.23 -2.56
C PHE A 9 -12.93 -0.58 -1.66
N SER A 10 -13.16 -1.87 -1.39
CA SER A 10 -14.19 -2.32 -0.44
C SER A 10 -13.55 -3.14 0.67
N LEU A 11 -13.55 -2.62 1.89
CA LEU A 11 -13.02 -3.34 3.06
C LEU A 11 -14.01 -4.39 3.58
N SER A 12 -15.31 -4.18 3.38
CA SER A 12 -16.36 -5.01 3.98
C SER A 12 -17.72 -4.80 3.33
N GLY A 13 -18.62 -5.75 3.58
CA GLY A 13 -20.01 -5.68 3.17
C GLY A 13 -20.92 -6.58 4.01
N SER A 14 -22.22 -6.31 3.97
CA SER A 14 -23.28 -7.13 4.55
C SER A 14 -24.00 -7.88 3.43
N ILE A 15 -23.92 -9.21 3.45
CA ILE A 15 -24.42 -10.08 2.37
C ILE A 15 -25.36 -11.13 3.00
N PRO A 16 -26.56 -10.73 3.44
CA PRO A 16 -27.53 -11.67 3.99
C PRO A 16 -28.03 -12.62 2.90
N VAL A 17 -28.32 -13.87 3.27
CA VAL A 17 -28.88 -14.87 2.35
C VAL A 17 -30.19 -14.35 1.74
N GLY A 18 -30.22 -14.23 0.42
CA GLY A 18 -31.37 -13.67 -0.33
C GLY A 18 -31.44 -12.13 -0.41
N GLY A 19 -30.46 -11.41 0.15
CA GLY A 19 -30.35 -9.96 0.04
C GLY A 19 -31.27 -9.14 0.97
N PRO A 20 -31.24 -7.80 0.85
CA PRO A 20 -30.36 -7.00 -0.01
C PRO A 20 -28.90 -7.00 0.49
N SER A 21 -27.93 -6.93 -0.42
CA SER A 21 -26.51 -6.78 -0.09
C SER A 21 -26.15 -5.31 0.07
N THR A 22 -25.18 -5.01 0.93
CA THR A 22 -24.60 -3.67 1.08
C THR A 22 -23.09 -3.76 1.12
N TRP A 23 -22.42 -2.99 0.27
CA TRP A 23 -20.95 -2.92 0.21
C TRP A 23 -20.48 -1.52 0.63
N HIS A 24 -19.38 -1.45 1.38
CA HIS A 24 -18.83 -0.19 1.86
C HIS A 24 -17.64 0.22 0.99
N ILE A 25 -17.90 1.14 0.06
CA ILE A 25 -16.91 1.54 -0.95
C ILE A 25 -16.14 2.76 -0.48
N THR A 26 -14.85 2.60 -0.26
CA THR A 26 -13.90 3.68 -0.02
C THR A 26 -13.54 4.34 -1.34
N ASP A 27 -13.75 5.66 -1.44
CA ASP A 27 -13.19 6.52 -2.47
C ASP A 27 -11.93 7.18 -1.90
N TRP A 28 -10.75 6.70 -2.30
CA TRP A 28 -9.48 7.20 -1.79
C TRP A 28 -9.18 8.64 -2.24
N ASP A 29 -9.72 9.06 -3.39
CA ASP A 29 -9.54 10.41 -3.88
C ASP A 29 -10.46 11.38 -3.13
N GLN A 30 -11.70 11.00 -2.84
CA GLN A 30 -12.61 11.83 -2.05
C GLN A 30 -12.43 11.68 -0.53
N ARG A 31 -11.62 10.70 -0.09
CA ARG A 31 -11.37 10.34 1.32
C ARG A 31 -12.65 10.12 2.12
N ARG A 32 -13.60 9.39 1.53
CA ARG A 32 -14.87 9.05 2.16
C ARG A 32 -15.28 7.62 1.83
N VAL A 33 -16.16 7.08 2.66
CA VAL A 33 -16.81 5.79 2.40
C VAL A 33 -18.27 6.04 2.04
N VAL A 34 -18.75 5.38 0.99
CA VAL A 34 -20.17 5.36 0.62
C VAL A 34 -20.65 3.92 0.57
N SER A 35 -21.73 3.65 1.31
CA SER A 35 -22.39 2.35 1.29
C SER A 35 -23.27 2.21 0.04
N VAL A 36 -23.13 1.12 -0.70
CA VAL A 36 -23.92 0.82 -1.89
C VAL A 36 -24.79 -0.40 -1.60
N THR A 37 -26.10 -0.19 -1.51
CA THR A 37 -27.07 -1.26 -1.29
C THR A 37 -27.70 -1.68 -2.63
N MET A 38 -27.76 -2.99 -2.86
CA MET A 38 -28.30 -3.61 -4.08
C MET A 38 -29.32 -4.68 -3.74
N ASP A 39 -30.21 -4.96 -4.70
CA ASP A 39 -31.15 -6.07 -4.58
C ASP A 39 -30.46 -7.44 -4.69
N GLY A 40 -30.92 -8.38 -3.86
CA GLY A 40 -30.43 -9.75 -3.84
C GLY A 40 -29.10 -9.92 -3.12
N GLU A 41 -28.61 -11.15 -3.17
CA GLU A 41 -27.32 -11.55 -2.61
C GLU A 41 -26.26 -11.30 -3.68
N GLN A 42 -25.37 -10.34 -3.46
CA GLN A 42 -24.22 -10.06 -4.32
C GLN A 42 -22.97 -10.33 -3.50
N ASP A 43 -22.20 -11.35 -3.90
CA ASP A 43 -21.01 -11.86 -3.20
C ASP A 43 -19.70 -11.21 -3.68
N ASP A 44 -19.78 -10.33 -4.68
CA ASP A 44 -18.64 -9.59 -5.26
C ASP A 44 -18.88 -8.07 -5.18
N GLU A 45 -17.91 -7.34 -4.64
CA GLU A 45 -17.90 -5.89 -4.54
C GLU A 45 -17.77 -5.18 -5.89
N SER A 46 -17.28 -5.85 -6.93
CA SER A 46 -16.96 -5.25 -8.23
C SER A 46 -18.17 -4.56 -8.85
N LEU A 47 -19.35 -5.16 -8.71
CA LEU A 47 -20.60 -4.57 -9.20
C LEU A 47 -21.00 -3.31 -8.43
N ALA A 48 -20.77 -3.29 -7.11
CA ALA A 48 -21.02 -2.13 -6.27
C ALA A 48 -20.09 -0.96 -6.64
N ILE A 49 -18.80 -1.25 -6.85
CA ILE A 49 -17.80 -0.28 -7.32
C ILE A 49 -18.19 0.26 -8.70
N GLU A 50 -18.58 -0.62 -9.63
CA GLU A 50 -19.01 -0.23 -10.97
C GLU A 50 -20.21 0.72 -10.91
N HIS A 51 -21.22 0.42 -10.08
CA HIS A 51 -22.39 1.28 -9.93
C HIS A 51 -22.05 2.62 -9.25
N PHE A 52 -21.23 2.60 -8.20
CA PHE A 52 -20.84 3.80 -7.47
C PHE A 52 -19.98 4.75 -8.32
N SER A 53 -19.00 4.21 -9.05
CA SER A 53 -18.06 5.00 -9.87
C SER A 53 -18.74 5.89 -10.91
N ARG A 54 -19.95 5.54 -11.37
CA ARG A 54 -20.76 6.34 -12.30
C ARG A 54 -21.24 7.67 -11.70
N TYR A 55 -21.32 7.76 -10.37
CA TYR A 55 -21.91 8.89 -9.65
C TYR A 55 -20.98 9.51 -8.62
N SER A 56 -19.83 8.92 -8.30
CA SER A 56 -18.92 9.33 -7.22
C SER A 56 -18.63 10.83 -7.23
N ASP A 57 -18.31 11.41 -8.39
CA ASP A 57 -17.98 12.84 -8.54
C ASP A 57 -19.21 13.77 -8.47
N GLN A 58 -20.42 13.23 -8.61
CA GLN A 58 -21.68 13.99 -8.62
C GLN A 58 -22.45 13.85 -7.29
N LEU A 59 -22.12 12.85 -6.49
CA LEU A 59 -22.78 12.58 -5.22
C LEU A 59 -22.44 13.66 -4.18
N PRO A 60 -23.44 14.31 -3.56
CA PRO A 60 -23.18 15.28 -2.50
C PRO A 60 -22.32 14.70 -1.37
N PRO A 61 -21.46 15.51 -0.72
CA PRO A 61 -20.56 15.05 0.34
C PRO A 61 -21.25 14.45 1.57
N ASP A 62 -22.51 14.84 1.83
CA ASP A 62 -23.33 14.40 2.97
C ASP A 62 -24.10 13.10 2.70
N ILE A 63 -23.97 12.50 1.50
CA ILE A 63 -24.55 11.18 1.22
C ILE A 63 -23.59 10.09 1.70
N TYR A 64 -24.08 9.23 2.59
CA TYR A 64 -23.34 8.11 3.16
C TYR A 64 -23.77 6.75 2.62
N ARG A 65 -25.00 6.65 2.10
CA ARG A 65 -25.50 5.43 1.45
C ARG A 65 -26.33 5.74 0.23
N ILE A 66 -26.23 4.88 -0.78
CA ILE A 66 -27.10 4.85 -1.95
C ILE A 66 -27.74 3.47 -2.07
N TYR A 67 -28.98 3.43 -2.56
CA TYR A 67 -29.63 2.20 -2.99
C TYR A 67 -29.80 2.24 -4.49
N VAL A 68 -29.29 1.22 -5.18
CA VAL A 68 -29.26 1.17 -6.64
C VAL A 68 -30.06 0.00 -7.18
N SER A 69 -30.65 0.21 -8.35
CA SER A 69 -31.35 -0.84 -9.10
C SER A 69 -30.37 -1.88 -9.65
N HIS A 70 -30.90 -2.97 -10.23
CA HIS A 70 -30.10 -3.95 -10.96
C HIS A 70 -29.37 -3.40 -12.21
N THR A 71 -29.72 -2.18 -12.68
CA THR A 71 -29.01 -1.49 -13.77
C THR A 71 -27.99 -0.49 -13.25
N GLY A 72 -27.91 -0.29 -11.93
CA GLY A 72 -27.08 0.72 -11.30
C GLY A 72 -27.69 2.13 -11.33
N GLU A 73 -29.01 2.27 -11.45
CA GLU A 73 -29.69 3.56 -11.30
C GLU A 73 -29.93 3.83 -9.81
N ILE A 74 -29.61 5.05 -9.33
CA ILE A 74 -29.89 5.43 -7.94
C ILE A 74 -31.40 5.55 -7.75
N ILE A 75 -31.96 4.71 -6.88
CA ILE A 75 -33.37 4.76 -6.48
C ILE A 75 -33.54 5.65 -5.26
N SER A 76 -32.62 5.57 -4.30
CA SER A 76 -32.64 6.42 -3.10
C SER A 76 -31.23 6.71 -2.56
N THR A 77 -31.13 7.79 -1.80
CA THR A 77 -29.91 8.23 -1.11
C THR A 77 -30.21 8.48 0.36
N TYR A 78 -29.20 8.31 1.21
CA TYR A 78 -29.31 8.43 2.66
C TYR A 78 -28.13 9.24 3.20
N ASN A 79 -28.42 10.10 4.17
CA ASN A 79 -27.48 11.02 4.82
C ASN A 79 -27.57 10.96 6.36
N ASP A 80 -28.14 9.88 6.90
CA ASP A 80 -28.14 9.65 8.34
C ASP A 80 -26.71 9.29 8.80
N LEU A 81 -26.21 9.93 9.86
CA LEU A 81 -24.89 9.65 10.43
C LEU A 81 -24.66 8.19 10.84
N LYS A 82 -25.73 7.43 11.07
CA LYS A 82 -25.66 5.99 11.40
C LYS A 82 -25.19 5.15 10.19
N ASP A 83 -25.30 5.70 8.99
CA ASP A 83 -24.92 5.06 7.73
C ASP A 83 -23.54 5.51 7.26
N ASP A 84 -22.89 6.43 7.99
CA ASP A 84 -21.52 6.85 7.76
C ASP A 84 -20.55 5.79 8.31
N GLU A 85 -20.03 5.00 7.40
CA GLU A 85 -19.07 3.93 7.67
C GLU A 85 -17.62 4.43 7.47
N THR A 86 -17.42 5.74 7.39
CA THR A 86 -16.08 6.32 7.25
C THR A 86 -15.29 6.08 8.54
N CYS A 87 -14.39 5.09 8.50
CA CYS A 87 -13.43 4.88 9.57
C CYS A 87 -12.47 6.06 9.67
N CYS A 88 -12.30 6.62 10.88
CA CYS A 88 -11.22 7.56 11.15
C CYS A 88 -9.99 6.82 11.65
N ILE A 89 -8.83 7.11 11.08
CA ILE A 89 -7.55 6.64 11.63
C ILE A 89 -7.39 7.26 13.03
N HIS A 90 -7.14 6.41 14.03
CA HIS A 90 -6.84 6.89 15.36
C HIS A 90 -5.46 7.56 15.36
N TYR A 91 -5.46 8.88 15.60
CA TYR A 91 -4.24 9.68 15.67
C TYR A 91 -3.87 9.95 17.15
N PRO A 92 -2.99 9.14 17.76
CA PRO A 92 -2.57 9.34 19.13
C PRO A 92 -1.92 10.72 19.33
N THR A 93 -2.00 11.27 20.53
CA THR A 93 -1.28 12.51 20.80
C THR A 93 0.22 12.23 20.90
N LEU A 94 1.05 13.24 20.63
CA LEU A 94 2.50 13.13 20.86
C LEU A 94 2.86 12.69 22.29
N GLN A 95 1.98 12.92 23.26
CA GLN A 95 2.19 12.54 24.66
C GLN A 95 1.88 11.05 24.91
N ASP A 96 1.04 10.45 24.06
CA ASP A 96 0.67 9.04 24.14
C ASP A 96 1.72 8.12 23.48
N ILE A 97 2.68 8.70 22.76
CA ILE A 97 3.74 7.98 22.05
C ILE A 97 5.09 8.25 22.71
N CYS A 98 5.85 7.19 22.98
CA CYS A 98 7.25 7.29 23.39
C CYS A 98 8.13 7.59 22.17
N LEU A 99 8.31 8.87 21.84
CA LEU A 99 9.20 9.28 20.74
C LEU A 99 10.68 9.05 21.09
N PRO A 100 11.44 8.34 20.24
CA PRO A 100 12.89 8.25 20.38
C PRO A 100 13.57 9.62 20.29
N GLU A 101 14.71 9.76 20.96
CA GLU A 101 15.50 11.00 20.93
C GLU A 101 15.95 11.31 19.50
N GLY A 102 15.79 12.57 19.07
CA GLY A 102 16.20 13.03 17.74
C GLY A 102 15.16 12.88 16.62
N VAL A 103 14.00 12.24 16.88
CA VAL A 103 12.91 12.18 15.89
C VAL A 103 12.24 13.54 15.76
N GLN A 104 12.27 14.10 14.54
CA GLN A 104 11.60 15.35 14.23
C GLN A 104 10.10 15.14 14.06
N THR A 105 9.33 16.14 14.46
CA THR A 105 7.87 16.13 14.31
C THR A 105 7.43 17.34 13.49
N VAL A 106 6.50 17.14 12.58
CA VAL A 106 5.86 18.17 11.77
C VAL A 106 4.37 18.15 12.04
N ARG A 107 3.75 19.32 12.12
CA ARG A 107 2.29 19.39 12.32
C ARG A 107 1.59 19.20 10.98
N ARG A 108 0.45 18.51 10.98
CA ARG A 108 -0.35 18.27 9.76
C ARG A 108 -0.80 19.56 9.06
N ASP A 109 -1.04 20.63 9.80
CA ASP A 109 -1.41 21.96 9.26
C ASP A 109 -0.22 22.72 8.63
N GLN A 110 1.00 22.18 8.74
CA GLN A 110 2.20 22.68 8.05
C GLN A 110 2.54 21.88 6.79
N LEU A 111 1.82 20.77 6.54
CA LEU A 111 1.99 19.95 5.34
C LEU A 111 1.09 20.48 4.23
N GLU A 112 1.69 20.81 3.10
CA GLU A 112 1.01 21.11 1.84
C GLU A 112 0.95 19.83 1.00
N GLU A 113 -0.26 19.35 0.71
CA GLU A 113 -0.48 18.21 -0.20
C GLU A 113 -0.19 18.65 -1.64
N LEU A 114 0.83 18.06 -2.25
CA LEU A 114 1.22 18.29 -3.64
C LEU A 114 0.52 17.31 -4.58
N GLU A 115 0.45 16.04 -4.18
CA GLU A 115 -0.08 14.95 -4.99
C GLU A 115 -0.57 13.80 -4.09
N ARG A 116 -1.46 12.95 -4.63
CA ARG A 116 -1.89 11.69 -4.01
C ARG A 116 -1.34 10.56 -4.84
N LEU A 117 -0.44 9.78 -4.25
CA LEU A 117 0.30 8.72 -4.95
C LEU A 117 -0.45 7.39 -4.90
N GLY A 118 -1.35 7.21 -3.94
CA GLY A 118 -2.17 6.01 -3.81
C GLY A 118 -3.06 6.05 -2.56
N PRO A 119 -3.73 4.94 -2.25
CA PRO A 119 -4.51 4.78 -1.02
C PRO A 119 -3.71 5.21 0.22
N ASP A 120 -4.21 6.19 0.97
CA ASP A 120 -3.59 6.76 2.18
C ASP A 120 -2.13 7.26 2.04
N VAL A 121 -1.65 7.50 0.81
CA VAL A 121 -0.29 8.00 0.54
C VAL A 121 -0.33 9.33 -0.21
N ASP A 122 0.03 10.39 0.51
CA ASP A 122 0.14 11.75 -0.01
C ASP A 122 1.61 12.17 -0.20
N LEU A 123 1.92 12.76 -1.35
CA LEU A 123 3.13 13.56 -1.52
C LEU A 123 2.90 14.94 -0.91
N VAL A 124 3.72 15.30 0.07
CA VAL A 124 3.59 16.57 0.79
C VAL A 124 4.88 17.39 0.76
N ALA A 125 4.74 18.71 0.74
CA ALA A 125 5.81 19.65 1.01
C ALA A 125 5.63 20.27 2.40
N TYR A 126 6.74 20.59 3.05
CA TYR A 126 6.74 21.42 4.26
C TYR A 126 8.01 22.26 4.34
N PRO A 127 7.93 23.50 4.85
CA PRO A 127 9.12 24.31 5.07
C PRO A 127 9.97 23.73 6.22
N PRO A 128 11.31 23.84 6.17
CA PRO A 128 12.17 23.40 7.26
C PRO A 128 11.73 24.06 8.57
N CYS A 129 11.39 23.24 9.57
CA CYS A 129 10.91 23.76 10.85
C CYS A 129 12.05 24.50 11.55
N LEU A 130 11.94 25.82 11.67
CA LEU A 130 12.95 26.67 12.34
C LEU A 130 12.78 26.69 13.87
N ASP A 131 11.66 26.21 14.41
CA ASP A 131 11.36 26.28 15.84
C ASP A 131 11.09 24.90 16.45
N GLY A 132 12.05 24.42 17.24
CA GLY A 132 12.02 23.15 17.97
C GLY A 132 11.04 23.08 19.14
N SER A 133 9.99 23.92 19.19
CA SER A 133 8.97 23.81 20.23
C SER A 133 7.83 22.90 19.77
N ALA A 134 7.88 21.63 20.19
CA ALA A 134 6.76 20.71 20.03
C ALA A 134 5.54 21.22 20.82
N LYS A 135 4.63 21.91 20.14
CA LYS A 135 3.30 22.21 20.70
C LYS A 135 2.47 20.93 20.69
N LYS A 136 1.49 20.82 21.61
CA LYS A 136 0.53 19.71 21.66
C LYS A 136 -0.09 19.46 20.28
N GLY A 137 0.34 18.40 19.61
CA GLY A 137 -0.17 17.97 18.31
C GLY A 137 -0.59 16.50 18.38
N ARG A 138 -1.58 16.12 17.58
CA ARG A 138 -1.86 14.71 17.28
C ARG A 138 -0.89 14.23 16.21
N VAL A 139 -0.35 13.03 16.36
CA VAL A 139 0.51 12.41 15.34
C VAL A 139 -0.38 11.83 14.26
N VAL A 140 -0.21 12.29 13.03
CA VAL A 140 -1.07 11.93 11.88
C VAL A 140 -0.48 10.77 11.06
N GLY A 141 0.75 10.33 11.37
CA GLY A 141 1.42 9.25 10.67
C GLY A 141 2.94 9.46 10.61
N PHE A 142 3.57 8.80 9.65
CA PHE A 142 5.00 8.94 9.36
C PHE A 142 5.19 9.65 8.01
N THR A 143 6.22 10.49 7.91
CA THR A 143 6.64 11.11 6.65
C THR A 143 8.00 10.57 6.27
N ASN A 144 8.14 10.05 5.05
CA ASN A 144 9.42 9.63 4.49
C ASN A 144 9.91 10.62 3.43
N VAL A 145 11.21 10.57 3.14
CA VAL A 145 11.77 11.32 2.01
C VAL A 145 11.19 10.76 0.72
N TYR A 146 10.59 11.62 -0.10
CA TYR A 146 10.09 11.22 -1.41
C TYR A 146 11.25 10.82 -2.33
N MET A 147 11.09 9.67 -2.99
CA MET A 147 12.09 9.13 -3.92
C MET A 147 11.58 9.22 -5.35
N PRO A 148 12.10 10.16 -6.17
CA PRO A 148 11.64 10.36 -7.54
C PRO A 148 11.84 9.13 -8.44
N GLY A 149 12.75 8.23 -8.07
CA GLY A 149 13.03 7.00 -8.82
C GLY A 149 11.87 5.99 -8.80
N GLY A 150 10.88 6.15 -7.91
CA GLY A 150 9.75 5.25 -7.75
C GLY A 150 10.15 3.85 -7.27
N ASN A 151 9.16 2.96 -7.21
CA ASN A 151 9.37 1.56 -6.85
C ASN A 151 9.77 0.70 -8.06
N LEU A 152 10.25 -0.52 -7.79
CA LEU A 152 10.68 -1.46 -8.84
C LEU A 152 9.51 -2.13 -9.57
N GLU A 153 8.28 -2.05 -9.05
CA GLU A 153 7.09 -2.62 -9.70
C GLU A 153 6.60 -1.79 -10.88
N GLU A 154 6.55 -0.47 -10.70
CA GLU A 154 6.08 0.47 -11.70
C GLU A 154 7.08 0.63 -12.85
N ASN A 155 8.38 0.70 -12.53
CA ASN A 155 9.43 0.87 -13.55
C ASN A 155 9.97 -0.47 -14.07
N ARG A 156 9.12 -1.19 -14.82
CA ARG A 156 9.44 -2.51 -15.40
C ARG A 156 10.58 -2.51 -16.43
N SER A 157 10.91 -1.34 -16.99
CA SER A 157 12.00 -1.16 -17.95
C SER A 157 13.37 -0.99 -17.28
N ARG A 158 13.39 -0.76 -15.95
CA ARG A 158 14.62 -0.53 -15.19
C ARG A 158 15.47 -1.78 -15.18
N VAL A 159 16.74 -1.64 -15.60
CA VAL A 159 17.70 -2.74 -15.52
C VAL A 159 18.04 -3.00 -14.07
N PHE A 160 17.65 -4.17 -13.57
CA PHE A 160 17.98 -4.61 -12.22
C PHE A 160 19.48 -4.93 -12.10
N LYS A 161 20.13 -4.37 -11.07
CA LYS A 161 21.56 -4.55 -10.82
C LYS A 161 21.77 -5.62 -9.75
N LEU A 162 22.75 -6.51 -9.96
CA LEU A 162 23.17 -7.48 -8.93
C LEU A 162 23.65 -6.80 -7.63
N GLU A 163 24.18 -5.58 -7.73
CA GLU A 163 24.53 -4.77 -6.56
C GLU A 163 23.30 -4.44 -5.70
N TRP A 164 22.14 -4.17 -6.31
CA TRP A 164 20.90 -3.92 -5.56
C TRP A 164 20.41 -5.17 -4.84
N LEU A 165 20.55 -6.36 -5.44
CA LEU A 165 20.28 -7.63 -4.74
C LEU A 165 21.19 -7.80 -3.53
N ARG A 166 22.49 -7.48 -3.67
CA ARG A 166 23.44 -7.55 -2.56
C ARG A 166 23.06 -6.60 -1.43
N GLN A 167 22.66 -5.37 -1.77
CA GLN A 167 22.20 -4.38 -0.80
C GLN A 167 20.92 -4.85 -0.10
N LEU A 168 19.95 -5.40 -0.85
CA LEU A 168 18.71 -5.94 -0.29
C LEU A 168 18.98 -7.07 0.70
N ILE A 169 19.81 -8.06 0.33
CA ILE A 169 20.18 -9.16 1.23
C ILE A 169 20.83 -8.61 2.50
N LYS A 170 21.72 -7.62 2.37
CA LYS A 170 22.35 -6.99 3.53
C LYS A 170 21.32 -6.32 4.46
N VAL A 171 20.39 -5.53 3.91
CA VAL A 171 19.34 -4.89 4.71
C VAL A 171 18.48 -5.93 5.42
N VAL A 172 18.13 -7.02 4.74
CA VAL A 172 17.33 -8.12 5.30
C VAL A 172 18.10 -8.88 6.39
N ASP A 173 19.41 -9.09 6.21
CA ASP A 173 20.27 -9.69 7.23
C ASP A 173 20.35 -8.79 8.47
N ASP A 174 20.57 -7.48 8.28
CA ASP A 174 20.61 -6.51 9.39
C ASP A 174 19.27 -6.53 10.16
N LEU A 175 18.13 -6.46 9.46
CA LEU A 175 16.79 -6.54 10.06
C LEU A 175 16.58 -7.84 10.86
N ASN A 176 16.79 -8.99 10.22
CA ASN A 176 16.48 -10.29 10.82
C ASN A 176 17.47 -10.71 11.92
N LEU A 177 18.76 -10.44 11.73
CA LEU A 177 19.83 -10.97 12.58
C LEU A 177 20.26 -9.97 13.66
N GLU A 178 20.31 -8.68 13.35
CA GLU A 178 20.74 -7.65 14.31
C GLU A 178 19.56 -7.10 15.10
N TYR A 179 18.45 -6.76 14.42
CA TYR A 179 17.29 -6.13 15.07
C TYR A 179 16.19 -7.12 15.48
N GLY A 180 16.20 -8.34 14.94
CA GLY A 180 15.14 -9.34 15.19
C GLY A 180 13.77 -8.88 14.65
N ILE A 181 13.79 -8.09 13.58
CA ILE A 181 12.62 -7.55 12.88
C ILE A 181 12.52 -8.24 11.53
N MET A 182 11.34 -8.75 11.19
CA MET A 182 11.05 -9.36 9.90
C MET A 182 10.09 -8.43 9.20
N HIS A 183 10.35 -8.10 7.95
CA HIS A 183 9.51 -7.19 7.17
C HIS A 183 8.17 -7.83 6.78
N GLN A 184 8.17 -9.14 6.49
CA GLN A 184 7.02 -9.95 6.10
C GLN A 184 6.29 -9.55 4.81
N ASP A 185 6.81 -8.55 4.07
CA ASP A 185 6.22 -8.09 2.81
C ASP A 185 7.28 -7.55 1.84
N ILE A 186 8.38 -8.31 1.67
CA ILE A 186 9.41 -7.96 0.70
C ILE A 186 8.89 -8.27 -0.70
N ALA A 187 8.67 -7.23 -1.49
CA ALA A 187 8.16 -7.28 -2.85
C ALA A 187 8.67 -6.08 -3.68
N PRO A 188 8.66 -6.14 -5.02
CA PRO A 188 9.10 -5.02 -5.87
C PRO A 188 8.42 -3.67 -5.57
N ARG A 189 7.14 -3.68 -5.17
CA ARG A 189 6.39 -2.48 -4.76
C ARG A 189 6.95 -1.78 -3.52
N ASN A 190 7.63 -2.53 -2.65
CA ASN A 190 8.23 -2.06 -1.39
C ASN A 190 9.73 -1.76 -1.52
N LEU A 191 10.26 -1.74 -2.75
CA LEU A 191 11.65 -1.46 -3.06
C LEU A 191 11.79 -0.19 -3.90
N LEU A 192 12.41 0.83 -3.34
CA LEU A 192 12.71 2.10 -4.00
C LEU A 192 14.18 2.16 -4.44
N ILE A 193 14.46 2.95 -5.47
CA ILE A 193 15.83 3.26 -5.88
C ILE A 193 16.11 4.74 -5.66
N ASP A 194 17.12 5.03 -4.84
CA ASP A 194 17.72 6.35 -4.78
C ASP A 194 18.68 6.52 -5.95
N GLU A 195 18.24 7.26 -6.97
CA GLU A 195 19.02 7.50 -8.20
C GLU A 195 20.28 8.34 -7.96
N SER A 196 20.32 9.12 -6.87
CA SER A 196 21.48 9.95 -6.53
C SER A 196 22.66 9.13 -6.00
N THR A 197 22.36 8.06 -5.27
CA THR A 197 23.37 7.16 -4.68
C THR A 197 23.46 5.81 -5.38
N ASP A 198 22.55 5.53 -6.32
CA ASP A 198 22.39 4.24 -6.99
C ASP A 198 22.16 3.08 -6.00
N SER A 199 21.34 3.34 -4.97
CA SER A 199 21.10 2.40 -3.88
C SER A 199 19.65 1.97 -3.77
N ILE A 200 19.42 0.74 -3.31
CA ILE A 200 18.08 0.23 -3.00
C ILE A 200 17.68 0.63 -1.57
N MET A 201 16.40 0.92 -1.40
CA MET A 201 15.78 1.11 -0.09
C MET A 201 14.55 0.23 0.05
N LEU A 202 14.38 -0.34 1.24
CA LEU A 202 13.21 -1.08 1.64
C LEU A 202 12.31 -0.16 2.48
N PHE A 203 11.02 -0.12 2.17
CA PHE A 203 10.02 0.66 2.90
C PHE A 203 8.73 -0.14 3.09
N ASP A 204 7.76 0.44 3.79
CA ASP A 204 6.45 -0.15 4.11
C ASP A 204 6.52 -1.31 5.11
N PHE A 205 6.87 -0.97 6.36
CA PHE A 205 6.97 -1.90 7.48
C PHE A 205 5.61 -2.21 8.14
N ASN A 206 4.49 -2.01 7.44
CA ASN A 206 3.15 -2.22 8.02
C ASN A 206 2.91 -3.65 8.49
N PHE A 207 3.53 -4.63 7.82
CA PHE A 207 3.49 -6.04 8.21
C PHE A 207 4.69 -6.48 9.05
N ALA A 208 5.57 -5.56 9.41
CA ALA A 208 6.78 -5.93 10.11
C ALA A 208 6.47 -6.43 11.53
N ALA A 209 7.07 -7.56 11.89
CA ALA A 209 6.93 -8.16 13.21
C ALA A 209 8.29 -8.24 13.90
N ARG A 210 8.27 -8.45 15.22
CA ARG A 210 9.44 -8.80 16.02
C ARG A 210 9.36 -10.27 16.40
N ARG A 211 10.43 -11.03 16.17
CA ARG A 211 10.42 -12.50 16.32
C ARG A 211 10.18 -12.94 17.75
N ASP A 212 10.67 -12.13 18.69
CA ASP A 212 10.71 -12.46 20.11
C ASP A 212 9.67 -11.64 20.92
N CYS A 213 8.63 -11.07 20.27
CA CYS A 213 7.56 -10.32 20.94
C CYS A 213 6.27 -11.14 20.98
N PRO A 214 5.93 -11.78 22.11
CA PRO A 214 4.73 -12.61 22.25
C PRO A 214 3.49 -11.84 22.69
N SER A 215 3.47 -10.50 22.62
CA SER A 215 2.37 -9.71 23.19
C SER A 215 1.16 -9.73 22.26
N PRO A 216 0.03 -10.36 22.63
CA PRO A 216 -1.21 -10.19 21.91
C PRO A 216 -1.72 -8.79 22.24
N GLY A 217 -1.53 -7.84 21.30
CA GLY A 217 -2.11 -6.50 21.44
C GLY A 217 -1.32 -5.34 20.82
N GLU A 218 -0.05 -5.52 20.44
CA GLU A 218 0.75 -4.44 19.82
C GLU A 218 1.60 -4.98 18.65
N GLY A 219 1.14 -4.73 17.42
CA GLY A 219 1.84 -5.09 16.18
C GLY A 219 1.32 -6.35 15.50
N GLU A 220 1.73 -6.55 14.25
CA GLU A 220 1.47 -7.78 13.50
C GLU A 220 2.25 -8.95 14.10
N GLU A 221 1.61 -10.11 14.21
CA GLU A 221 2.28 -11.32 14.67
C GLU A 221 3.28 -11.82 13.61
N TYR A 222 4.37 -12.44 14.07
CA TYR A 222 5.29 -13.11 13.15
C TYR A 222 4.61 -14.33 12.53
N VAL A 223 4.56 -14.36 11.21
CA VAL A 223 4.01 -15.44 10.40
C VAL A 223 5.15 -16.14 9.68
N GLU A 224 5.37 -17.43 10.00
CA GLU A 224 6.48 -18.21 9.42
C GLU A 224 6.40 -18.28 7.88
N ASP A 225 5.19 -18.34 7.32
CA ASP A 225 4.98 -18.38 5.87
C ASP A 225 5.35 -17.07 5.15
N ARG A 226 5.41 -15.94 5.89
CA ARG A 226 5.86 -14.63 5.40
C ARG A 226 7.35 -14.40 5.66
N ASN A 227 8.15 -15.44 5.54
CA ASN A 227 9.59 -15.38 5.75
C ASN A 227 10.29 -14.42 4.75
N ASP A 228 11.10 -13.49 5.26
CA ASP A 228 11.80 -12.50 4.43
C ASP A 228 12.76 -13.12 3.39
N ILE A 229 13.41 -14.25 3.69
CA ILE A 229 14.30 -14.93 2.73
C ILE A 229 13.48 -15.43 1.53
N LYS A 230 12.30 -16.01 1.82
CA LYS A 230 11.33 -16.42 0.79
C LYS A 230 10.86 -15.20 -0.02
N GLY A 231 10.61 -14.07 0.65
CA GLY A 231 10.28 -12.79 0.02
C GLY A 231 11.36 -12.27 -0.94
N VAL A 232 12.64 -12.28 -0.54
CA VAL A 232 13.77 -11.89 -1.41
C VAL A 232 13.86 -12.79 -2.64
N ILE A 233 13.68 -14.10 -2.48
CA ILE A 233 13.72 -15.06 -3.59
C ILE A 233 12.61 -14.76 -4.61
N PHE A 234 11.36 -14.63 -4.15
CA PHE A 234 10.24 -14.34 -5.06
C PHE A 234 10.34 -12.96 -5.69
N THR A 235 10.78 -11.95 -4.94
CA THR A 235 11.04 -10.61 -5.47
C THR A 235 12.08 -10.64 -6.59
N THR A 236 13.18 -11.37 -6.37
CA THR A 236 14.23 -11.51 -7.39
C THR A 236 13.73 -12.25 -8.61
N TYR A 237 12.95 -13.32 -8.41
CA TYR A 237 12.30 -14.05 -9.50
C TYR A 237 11.40 -13.11 -10.31
N GLU A 238 10.48 -12.41 -9.66
CA GLU A 238 9.51 -11.50 -10.27
C GLU A 238 10.21 -10.40 -11.08
N ILE A 239 11.28 -9.79 -10.54
CA ILE A 239 12.03 -8.75 -11.26
C ILE A 239 12.68 -9.31 -12.54
N ILE A 240 13.23 -10.53 -12.47
CA ILE A 240 13.96 -11.11 -13.60
C ILE A 240 13.00 -11.66 -14.66
N THR A 241 11.88 -12.25 -14.27
CA THR A 241 10.90 -12.89 -15.20
C THR A 241 9.75 -11.97 -15.59
N GLN A 242 9.55 -10.88 -14.88
CA GLN A 242 8.34 -10.04 -14.93
C GLN A 242 7.05 -10.85 -14.66
N ASP A 243 7.17 -12.01 -13.99
CA ASP A 243 6.06 -12.87 -13.60
C ASP A 243 5.71 -12.63 -12.14
N ASN A 244 4.56 -11.98 -11.92
CA ASN A 244 4.02 -11.66 -10.60
C ASN A 244 2.92 -12.65 -10.15
N SER A 245 2.67 -13.73 -10.90
CA SER A 245 1.58 -14.67 -10.61
C SER A 245 1.68 -15.33 -9.24
N LEU A 246 2.90 -15.52 -8.74
CA LEU A 246 3.18 -16.14 -7.44
C LEU A 246 2.69 -15.28 -6.27
N ARG A 247 2.52 -13.97 -6.46
CA ARG A 247 2.03 -13.06 -5.43
C ARG A 247 0.57 -13.33 -5.04
N ASN A 248 -0.23 -13.83 -5.98
CA ASN A 248 -1.64 -14.13 -5.76
C ASN A 248 -1.87 -15.48 -5.06
N ILE A 249 -0.79 -16.24 -4.83
CA ILE A 249 -0.84 -17.52 -4.11
C ILE A 249 -0.71 -17.22 -2.62
N PRO A 250 -1.58 -17.78 -1.76
CA PRO A 250 -1.45 -17.68 -0.30
C PRO A 250 -0.04 -18.03 0.17
N HIS A 251 0.47 -17.33 1.19
CA HIS A 251 1.85 -17.47 1.62
C HIS A 251 2.19 -18.90 2.05
N GLU A 252 1.24 -19.61 2.67
CA GLU A 252 1.34 -21.01 3.08
C GLU A 252 1.50 -21.98 1.90
N ASP A 253 0.96 -21.63 0.74
CA ASP A 253 0.96 -22.46 -0.47
C ASP A 253 2.15 -22.14 -1.41
N GLN A 254 2.83 -21.01 -1.19
CA GLN A 254 3.99 -20.62 -1.97
C GLN A 254 5.19 -21.54 -1.70
N ASN A 255 5.78 -22.09 -2.77
CA ASN A 255 6.95 -22.97 -2.68
C ASN A 255 8.05 -22.54 -3.66
N VAL A 256 9.27 -22.33 -3.14
CA VAL A 256 10.44 -21.92 -3.91
C VAL A 256 10.86 -22.96 -4.97
N ASN A 257 10.45 -24.22 -4.81
CA ASN A 257 10.72 -25.27 -5.79
C ASN A 257 9.84 -25.16 -7.04
N ASN A 258 8.77 -24.36 -7.00
CA ASN A 258 7.86 -24.15 -8.13
C ASN A 258 8.39 -23.10 -9.12
N LEU A 259 9.52 -22.46 -8.82
CA LEU A 259 10.13 -21.46 -9.69
C LEU A 259 10.56 -22.08 -11.02
N VAL A 260 10.16 -21.46 -12.12
CA VAL A 260 10.42 -21.96 -13.48
C VAL A 260 11.93 -21.97 -13.76
N SER A 261 12.46 -23.12 -14.20
CA SER A 261 13.89 -23.31 -14.50
C SER A 261 14.32 -22.79 -15.88
N LYS A 262 13.37 -22.38 -16.73
CA LYS A 262 13.62 -21.84 -18.07
C LYS A 262 13.42 -20.33 -18.11
N TRP A 263 14.53 -19.62 -18.05
CA TRP A 263 14.56 -18.15 -18.17
C TRP A 263 14.43 -17.73 -19.63
N VAL A 264 13.40 -16.95 -19.95
CA VAL A 264 13.23 -16.32 -21.27
C VAL A 264 13.86 -14.93 -21.22
N LYS A 265 14.76 -14.63 -22.15
CA LYS A 265 15.37 -13.30 -22.22
C LYS A 265 14.33 -12.26 -22.65
N HIS A 266 14.11 -11.23 -21.83
CA HIS A 266 13.19 -10.13 -22.17
C HIS A 266 13.73 -9.31 -23.35
N PRO A 267 12.89 -8.88 -24.31
CA PRO A 267 13.31 -8.17 -25.52
C PRO A 267 14.15 -6.91 -25.25
N GLU A 268 13.93 -6.26 -24.11
CA GLU A 268 14.56 -5.00 -23.72
C GLU A 268 16.01 -5.16 -23.23
N SER A 269 16.39 -6.36 -22.79
CA SER A 269 17.74 -6.69 -22.28
C SER A 269 18.80 -6.89 -23.39
N GLY A 270 18.51 -6.43 -24.62
CA GLY A 270 19.37 -6.56 -25.80
C GLY A 270 20.08 -5.28 -26.24
N LYS A 271 19.72 -4.11 -25.72
CA LYS A 271 20.35 -2.84 -26.11
C LYS A 271 21.44 -2.44 -25.13
N ILE A 272 22.58 -3.09 -25.23
CA ILE A 272 23.83 -2.52 -24.70
C ILE A 272 24.35 -1.61 -25.82
N GLU A 273 24.09 -0.30 -25.71
CA GLU A 273 24.78 0.70 -26.52
C GLU A 273 26.26 0.72 -26.10
N GLY A 274 27.13 0.22 -26.98
CA GLY A 274 28.56 0.16 -26.70
C GLY A 274 29.30 -0.91 -27.50
N GLN A 275 29.19 -0.90 -28.82
CA GLN A 275 30.27 -1.42 -29.67
C GLN A 275 30.95 -0.21 -30.31
N GLU A 276 31.96 0.31 -29.61
CA GLU A 276 32.98 1.14 -30.23
C GLU A 276 33.67 0.35 -31.34
N SER A 277 33.81 1.02 -32.47
CA SER A 277 34.47 0.54 -33.67
C SER A 277 35.98 0.45 -33.43
N VAL A 278 36.57 -0.71 -33.70
CA VAL A 278 37.95 -0.83 -34.21
C VAL A 278 37.98 -1.89 -35.29
#